data_AF-A0A6A5UR44-F1
#
_entry.id   AF-A0A6A5UR44-F1
#
_cell.length_a   1.000
_cell.length_b   1.000
_cell.length_c   1.000
_cell.angle_alpha   90.00
_cell.angle_beta   90.00
_cell.angle_gamma   90.00
#
_symmetry.space_group_name_H-M   'P 1'
#
loop_
_entity.id
_entity.type
_entity.pdbx_description
1 polymer ?
#
loop_
_entity_poly.entity_id
_entity_poly.type
_entity_poly.pdbx_seq_one_letter_code
_entity_poly.pdbx_strand_id
1 'polypeptide(L)'
;YTCLSYVWGPEDQGHTILINDKPYKVRRNLFEFLGVARTMHHSKWLWIDALCINQASITECNHQVQQMGLIYSNAVEVLSWL
;
A
#
# COMPACT_ATOMS: atom_id res chain seq x y z
N TYR A 1 -12.96 2.36 1.33
CA TYR A 1 -11.75 1.53 1.45
C TYR A 1 -11.09 1.84 2.79
N THR A 2 -10.17 1.01 3.22
CA THR A 2 -9.34 1.18 4.42
C THR A 2 -7.94 1.58 3.96
N CYS A 3 -7.39 2.66 4.49
CA CYS A 3 -6.02 3.07 4.15
C CYS A 3 -4.99 2.37 5.04
N LEU A 4 -3.80 2.13 4.50
CA LEU A 4 -2.61 1.80 5.28
C LEU A 4 -1.75 3.05 5.50
N SER A 5 -1.30 3.26 6.73
CA SER A 5 -0.28 4.22 7.10
C SER A 5 0.92 3.46 7.65
N TYR A 6 2.03 3.45 6.92
CA TYR A 6 3.21 2.68 7.29
C TYR A 6 4.49 3.34 6.79
N VAL A 7 5.61 2.96 7.39
CA VAL A 7 6.92 3.33 6.87
C VAL A 7 7.34 2.37 5.77
N TRP A 8 7.76 2.89 4.62
CA TRP A 8 8.15 2.04 3.49
C TRP A 8 9.35 1.15 3.81
N GLY A 9 10.23 1.60 4.72
CA GLY A 9 11.47 0.91 5.06
C GLY A 9 12.51 0.98 3.94
N PRO A 10 13.67 0.34 4.14
CA PRO A 10 14.76 0.33 3.18
C PRO A 10 14.36 -0.37 1.87
N GLU A 11 15.08 -0.03 0.80
CA GLU A 11 14.88 -0.60 -0.53
C GLU A 11 15.44 -2.02 -0.70
N ASP A 12 16.05 -2.59 0.35
CA ASP A 12 16.68 -3.89 0.27
C ASP A 12 15.69 -5.04 0.53
N GLN A 13 15.86 -6.11 -0.26
CA GLN A 13 15.06 -7.35 -0.19
C GLN A 13 13.57 -7.18 -0.52
N GLY A 14 13.31 -6.76 -1.77
CA GLY A 14 11.96 -6.79 -2.34
C GLY A 14 11.40 -8.21 -2.41
N HIS A 15 10.24 -8.42 -1.79
CA HIS A 15 9.48 -9.66 -1.87
C HIS A 15 8.53 -9.59 -3.07
N THR A 16 8.27 -10.72 -3.72
CA THR A 16 7.33 -10.78 -4.85
C THR A 16 5.96 -11.22 -4.36
N ILE A 17 4.95 -10.43 -4.68
CA ILE A 17 3.53 -10.78 -4.53
C ILE A 17 2.88 -10.86 -5.91
N LEU A 18 1.67 -11.42 -5.98
CA LEU A 18 0.87 -11.44 -7.20
C LEU A 18 -0.27 -10.44 -7.07
N ILE A 19 -0.41 -9.57 -8.06
CA ILE A 19 -1.56 -8.66 -8.21
C ILE A 19 -2.19 -8.98 -9.56
N ASN A 20 -3.40 -9.56 -9.56
CA ASN A 20 -4.07 -10.04 -10.77
C ASN A 20 -3.15 -10.94 -11.62
N ASP A 21 -2.55 -11.94 -10.97
CA ASP A 21 -1.58 -12.89 -11.55
C ASP A 21 -0.28 -12.28 -12.10
N LYS A 22 -0.05 -10.98 -11.89
CA LYS A 22 1.19 -10.32 -12.29
C LYS A 22 2.14 -10.20 -11.10
N PRO A 23 3.42 -10.57 -11.26
CA PRO A 23 4.42 -10.40 -10.21
C PRO A 23 4.66 -8.91 -9.95
N TYR A 24 4.58 -8.53 -8.68
CA TYR A 24 4.85 -7.18 -8.21
C TYR A 24 5.84 -7.22 -7.04
N LYS A 25 6.85 -6.35 -7.07
CA LYS A 25 7.85 -6.28 -6.00
C LYS A 25 7.40 -5.30 -4.92
N VAL A 26 7.34 -5.77 -3.69
CA VAL A 26 7.04 -4.96 -2.50
C VAL A 26 8.20 -5.02 -1.52
N ARG A 27 8.36 -3.97 -0.72
CA ARG A 27 9.36 -3.95 0.36
C ARG A 27 8.94 -4.89 1.49
N ARG A 28 9.92 -5.30 2.30
CA ARG A 28 9.71 -6.24 3.41
C ARG A 28 8.59 -5.79 4.36
N ASN A 29 8.56 -4.52 4.75
CA ASN A 29 7.55 -4.04 5.71
C ASN A 29 6.12 -4.24 5.19
N LEU A 30 5.90 -3.90 3.92
CA LEU A 30 4.61 -4.10 3.27
C LEU A 30 4.28 -5.60 3.12
N PHE A 31 5.27 -6.43 2.78
CA PHE A 31 5.07 -7.88 2.68
C PHE A 31 4.61 -8.49 4.01
N GLU A 32 5.22 -8.09 5.12
CA GLU A 32 4.85 -8.53 6.47
C GLU A 32 3.43 -8.09 6.83
N PHE A 33 3.09 -6.81 6.57
CA PHE A 33 1.73 -6.31 6.75
C PHE A 33 0.71 -7.10 5.93
N LEU A 34 0.97 -7.35 4.65
CA LEU A 34 0.06 -8.11 3.77
C LEU A 34 -0.18 -9.53 4.29
N GLY A 35 0.85 -10.15 4.88
CA GLY A 35 0.73 -11.46 5.55
C GLY A 35 -0.28 -11.45 6.71
N VAL A 36 -0.24 -10.40 7.53
CA VAL A 36 -1.19 -10.20 8.65
C VAL A 36 -2.58 -9.83 8.13
N ALA A 37 -2.65 -8.90 7.19
CA ALA A 37 -3.88 -8.40 6.60
C ALA A 37 -4.67 -9.50 5.89
N ARG A 38 -3.99 -10.48 5.29
CA ARG A 38 -4.62 -11.66 4.67
C ARG A 38 -5.46 -12.48 5.65
N THR A 39 -5.12 -12.48 6.94
CA THR A 39 -5.89 -13.21 7.96
C THR A 39 -6.90 -12.28 8.64
N MET A 40 -6.42 -11.12 9.11
CA MET A 40 -7.18 -10.20 9.98
C MET A 40 -8.12 -9.26 9.22
N HIS A 41 -7.85 -9.01 7.94
CA HIS A 41 -8.53 -8.00 7.13
C HIS A 41 -8.95 -8.52 5.75
N HIS A 42 -9.13 -9.83 5.61
CA HIS A 42 -9.42 -10.50 4.33
C HIS A 42 -10.68 -9.98 3.60
N SER A 43 -11.63 -9.39 4.33
CA SER A 43 -12.88 -8.83 3.79
C SER A 43 -12.80 -7.32 3.49
N LYS A 44 -11.67 -6.67 3.77
CA LYS A 44 -11.50 -5.22 3.62
C LYS A 44 -10.82 -4.86 2.31
N TRP A 45 -11.35 -3.84 1.64
CA TRP A 45 -10.67 -3.20 0.51
C TRP A 45 -9.57 -2.29 1.03
N LEU A 46 -8.31 -2.66 0.79
CA LEU A 46 -7.15 -1.90 1.25
C LEU A 46 -6.66 -0.93 0.17
N TRP A 47 -6.42 0.31 0.58
CA TRP A 47 -5.68 1.29 -0.21
C TRP A 47 -4.27 1.41 0.39
N ILE A 48 -3.28 1.09 -0.41
CA ILE A 48 -1.86 1.08 -0.04
C ILE A 48 -1.14 1.88 -1.12
N ASP A 49 -0.54 3.00 -0.77
CA ASP A 49 0.09 3.94 -1.69
C ASP A 49 1.12 3.25 -2.62
N ALA A 50 1.98 2.38 -2.09
CA ALA A 50 2.95 1.61 -2.88
C ALA A 50 2.33 0.66 -3.92
N LEU A 51 1.04 0.30 -3.80
CA LEU A 51 0.34 -0.58 -4.74
C LEU A 51 -0.68 0.17 -5.62
N CYS A 52 -1.36 1.17 -5.06
CA CYS A 52 -2.43 1.90 -5.71
C CYS A 52 -1.93 3.08 -6.55
N ILE A 53 -0.72 3.58 -6.29
CA ILE A 53 -0.09 4.65 -7.07
C ILE A 53 0.94 4.03 -8.02
N ASN A 54 0.93 4.46 -9.27
CA ASN A 54 1.98 4.09 -10.22
C ASN A 54 3.33 4.72 -9.83
N GLN A 55 4.17 3.92 -9.19
CA GLN A 55 5.49 4.34 -8.72
C GLN A 55 6.48 4.68 -9.84
N ALA A 56 6.21 4.25 -11.09
CA ALA A 56 7.07 4.56 -12.24
C ALA A 56 6.77 5.94 -12.85
N SER A 57 5.66 6.58 -12.49
CA SER A 57 5.23 7.87 -13.02
C SER A 57 5.36 8.96 -11.96
N ILE A 58 6.42 9.78 -12.06
CA ILE A 58 6.62 10.91 -11.14
C ILE A 58 5.44 11.89 -11.20
N THR A 59 4.87 12.11 -12.39
CA THR A 59 3.71 12.99 -12.56
C THR A 59 2.50 12.48 -11.81
N GLU A 60 2.20 11.18 -11.90
CA GLU A 60 1.10 10.57 -11.17
C GLU A 60 1.37 10.53 -9.67
N CYS A 61 2.59 10.15 -9.27
CA CYS A 61 2.99 10.13 -7.87
C CYS A 61 2.79 11.50 -7.22
N ASN A 62 3.27 12.58 -7.86
CA ASN A 62 3.06 13.94 -7.35
C ASN A 62 1.57 14.32 -7.28
N HIS A 63 0.78 13.93 -8.27
CA HIS A 63 -0.67 14.18 -8.28
C HIS A 63 -1.38 13.43 -7.13
N GLN A 64 -1.06 12.16 -6.92
CA GLN A 64 -1.63 11.33 -5.87
C GLN A 64 -1.20 11.79 -4.48
N VAL A 65 0.06 12.22 -4.31
CA VAL A 65 0.57 12.81 -3.06
C VAL A 65 -0.22 14.07 -2.69
N GLN A 66 -0.53 14.94 -3.66
CA GLN A 66 -1.38 16.11 -3.42
C GLN A 66 -2.81 15.74 -3.00
N GLN A 67 -3.29 14.55 -3.37
CA GLN A 67 -4.62 14.05 -3.03
C GLN A 67 -4.65 13.23 -1.74
N MET A 68 -3.51 12.92 -1.10
CA MET A 68 -3.46 12.07 0.08
C MET A 68 -4.40 12.55 1.19
N GLY A 69 -4.47 13.85 1.46
CA GLY A 69 -5.40 14.38 2.47
C GLY A 69 -6.87 14.03 2.18
N LEU A 70 -7.26 14.05 0.91
CA LEU A 70 -8.61 13.66 0.48
C LEU A 70 -8.79 12.14 0.55
N ILE A 71 -7.79 11.37 0.14
CA ILE A 71 -7.85 9.90 0.14
C ILE A 71 -8.01 9.38 1.58
N TYR A 72 -7.17 9.85 2.51
CA TYR A 72 -7.23 9.42 3.90
C TYR A 72 -8.49 9.91 4.62
N SER A 73 -9.00 11.10 4.30
CA SER A 73 -10.25 11.61 4.90
C SER A 73 -11.51 10.89 4.42
N ASN A 74 -11.48 10.28 3.23
CA ASN A 74 -12.57 9.45 2.70
C ASN A 74 -12.42 7.95 3.04
N ALA A 75 -11.36 7.56 3.75
CA ALA A 75 -11.19 6.19 4.20
C ALA A 75 -12.18 5.86 5.33
N VAL A 76 -12.70 4.64 5.34
CA VAL A 76 -13.58 4.17 6.43
C VAL A 76 -12.80 4.09 7.75
N GLU A 77 -11.54 3.69 7.65
CA GLU A 77 -10.58 3.68 8.75
C GLU A 77 -9.17 3.74 8.15
N VAL A 78 -8.18 4.00 9.02
CA VAL A 78 -6.76 3.96 8.68
C VAL A 78 -6.07 2.95 9.60
N LEU A 79 -5.41 1.96 9.00
CA LEU A 79 -4.57 0.99 9.72
C LEU A 79 -3.16 1.55 9.81
N SER A 80 -2.58 1.55 11.01
CA SER A 80 -1.20 1.96 11.23
C SER A 80 -0.31 0.74 11.41
N TRP A 81 0.81 0.69 10.70
CA TRP A 81 1.79 -0.40 10.73
C TRP A 81 3.21 0.17 10.86
N LEU A 82 4.02 -0.40 11.76
CA LEU A 82 5.39 0.03 12.05
C LEU A 82 6.39 -1.02 11.55
#